data_AF-A0A7C9EVI6-F1
#
_entry.id   AF-A0A7C9EVI6-F1
#
_cell.length_a   1.000
_cell.length_b   1.000
_cell.length_c   1.000
_cell.angle_alpha   90.00
_cell.angle_beta   90.00
_cell.angle_gamma   90.00
#
_symmetry.space_group_name_H-M   'P 1'
#
loop_
_entity.id
_entity.type
_entity.pdbx_description
1 polymer ?
#
loop_
_entity_poly.entity_id
_entity_poly.type
_entity_poly.pdbx_seq_one_letter_code
_entity_poly.pdbx_strand_id
1 'polypeptide(L)'
;IQRQLQRVNDHSTLKGRQANSRSMLEIPIFWFIHGDTLLVDKHYQAKALSDMVIVAQSESSSWESYLQCNGQSLLLDLRRPIKAAVAAAAEHLAGLLPLHLVYSHAHETAIEDWIWSVGCSPFSITSQGWRISQFQLDTIARNYIITSLEESVQLVNLAVHRLVSEQTTQKSFKHFQSLERDLVNKYNLVVGLWKRIATISGELRYVDACRLLYTLDDASRSFAQQVNTTIAVLHPINCTKDRKVDVEFDVTTIPAFLVVLLILWLVL
;
A
#
# COMPACT_ATOMS: atom_id res chain seq x y z
N ILE A 1 -16.05 16.24 -16.54
CA ILE A 1 -15.23 16.26 -15.31
C ILE A 1 -14.94 14.83 -14.82
N GLN A 2 -15.94 13.98 -14.57
CA GLN A 2 -15.73 12.60 -14.09
C GLN A 2 -14.73 11.75 -14.91
N ARG A 3 -14.79 11.76 -16.25
CA ARG A 3 -13.80 11.08 -17.10
C ARG A 3 -12.37 11.65 -16.95
N GLN A 4 -12.23 12.94 -16.65
CA GLN A 4 -10.93 13.56 -16.42
C GLN A 4 -10.40 13.22 -15.03
N LEU A 5 -11.28 13.17 -14.01
CA LEU A 5 -10.92 12.69 -12.67
C LEU A 5 -10.49 11.22 -12.69
N GLN A 6 -11.16 10.37 -13.47
CA GLN A 6 -10.73 8.99 -13.69
C GLN A 6 -9.34 8.92 -14.33
N ARG A 7 -9.07 9.71 -15.38
CA ARG A 7 -7.73 9.77 -15.99
C ARG A 7 -6.65 10.23 -15.01
N VAL A 8 -6.95 11.21 -14.16
CA VAL A 8 -6.02 11.67 -13.10
C VAL A 8 -5.79 10.56 -12.07
N ASN A 9 -6.84 9.84 -11.68
CA ASN A 9 -6.75 8.71 -10.75
C ASN A 9 -5.93 7.53 -11.31
N ASP A 10 -6.03 7.28 -12.62
CA ASP A 10 -5.26 6.24 -13.31
C ASP A 10 -3.79 6.63 -13.50
N HIS A 11 -3.46 7.93 -13.46
CA HIS A 11 -2.08 8.41 -13.44
C HIS A 11 -1.45 8.23 -12.06
N SER A 12 -1.06 6.97 -11.77
CA SER A 12 -0.31 6.55 -10.58
C SER A 12 1.07 7.20 -10.40
N THR A 13 1.42 8.20 -11.22
CA THR A 13 2.68 8.95 -11.19
C THR A 13 2.80 9.88 -9.98
N LEU A 14 1.69 10.17 -9.31
CA LEU A 14 1.62 10.93 -8.07
C LEU A 14 1.42 10.04 -6.83
N LYS A 15 1.66 8.72 -6.93
CA LYS A 15 1.98 7.93 -5.72
C LYS A 15 3.11 8.66 -5.02
N GLY A 16 2.83 9.21 -3.83
CA GLY A 16 3.82 9.90 -3.01
C GLY A 16 5.10 9.09 -3.00
N ARG A 17 6.10 9.54 -3.77
CA ARG A 17 7.41 8.91 -3.91
C ARG A 17 8.24 9.05 -2.62
N GLN A 18 7.64 9.56 -1.54
CA GLN A 18 8.27 9.91 -0.28
C GLN A 18 7.33 9.61 0.88
N ALA A 19 7.16 8.33 1.18
CA ALA A 19 6.99 7.89 2.56
C ALA A 19 7.72 6.55 2.69
N ASN A 20 9.06 6.59 2.61
CA ASN A 20 9.92 5.45 2.97
C ASN A 20 9.81 5.08 4.47
N SER A 21 8.88 5.70 5.20
CA SER A 21 8.57 5.44 6.60
C SER A 21 7.05 5.46 6.77
N ARG A 22 6.46 4.35 7.23
CA ARG A 22 5.04 4.27 7.66
C ARG A 22 4.69 5.17 8.86
N SER A 23 5.60 6.03 9.31
CA SER A 23 5.40 6.95 10.43
C SER A 23 4.60 8.21 10.06
N MET A 24 4.56 8.59 8.78
CA MET A 24 3.86 9.80 8.33
C MET A 24 3.26 9.57 6.94
N LEU A 25 1.98 9.89 6.81
CA LEU A 25 1.26 9.90 5.54
C LEU A 25 0.93 11.35 5.19
N GLU A 26 1.50 11.83 4.09
CA GLU A 26 1.20 13.14 3.54
C GLU A 26 0.07 13.01 2.52
N ILE A 27 -0.97 13.82 2.67
CA ILE A 27 -2.14 13.80 1.79
C ILE A 27 -2.28 15.17 1.17
N PRO A 28 -2.05 15.32 -0.14
CA PRO A 28 -2.27 16.59 -0.81
C PRO A 28 -3.77 16.86 -0.90
N ILE A 29 -4.18 17.99 -0.34
CA ILE A 29 -5.56 18.50 -0.43
C ILE A 29 -5.54 19.72 -1.35
N PHE A 30 -6.14 19.58 -2.53
CA PHE A 30 -6.30 20.68 -3.49
C PHE A 30 -7.65 21.36 -3.27
N TRP A 31 -7.59 22.63 -2.88
CA TRP A 31 -8.76 23.44 -2.55
C TRP A 31 -9.00 24.49 -3.63
N PHE A 32 -10.03 24.30 -4.45
CA PHE A 32 -10.39 25.19 -5.54
C PHE A 32 -11.51 26.12 -5.11
N ILE A 33 -11.30 27.44 -5.29
CA ILE A 33 -12.29 28.47 -5.00
C ILE A 33 -12.81 29.01 -6.33
N HIS A 34 -14.12 28.97 -6.52
CA HIS A 34 -14.79 29.44 -7.74
C HIS A 34 -15.97 30.35 -7.38
N GLY A 35 -16.24 31.36 -8.21
CA GLY A 35 -17.39 32.26 -7.99
C GLY A 35 -18.71 31.53 -8.19
N ASP A 36 -18.81 30.78 -9.30
CA ASP A 36 -20.02 30.03 -9.64
C ASP A 36 -20.14 28.73 -8.84
N THR A 37 -21.35 28.15 -8.85
CA THR A 37 -21.64 26.88 -8.19
C THR A 37 -20.92 25.72 -8.89
N LEU A 38 -20.05 25.04 -8.15
CA LEU A 38 -19.22 23.96 -8.65
C LEU A 38 -19.27 22.78 -7.69
N LEU A 39 -19.57 21.61 -8.23
CA LEU A 39 -19.50 20.33 -7.54
C LEU A 39 -18.47 19.46 -8.26
N VAL A 40 -17.71 18.68 -7.50
CA VAL A 40 -16.61 17.84 -8.01
C VAL A 40 -17.17 16.63 -8.74
N ASP A 41 -18.14 15.95 -8.13
CA ASP A 41 -18.77 14.75 -8.68
C ASP A 41 -20.25 14.71 -8.34
N LYS A 42 -21.12 14.95 -9.33
CA LYS A 42 -22.58 15.06 -9.21
C LYS A 42 -23.04 15.97 -8.06
N HIS A 43 -23.12 15.42 -6.85
CA HIS A 43 -23.64 16.08 -5.65
C HIS A 43 -22.56 16.37 -4.60
N TYR A 44 -21.31 15.95 -4.83
CA TYR A 44 -20.21 16.07 -3.87
C TYR A 44 -19.38 17.32 -4.09
N GLN A 45 -19.13 18.06 -3.00
CA GLN A 45 -18.22 19.22 -2.96
C GLN A 45 -16.75 18.81 -2.85
N ALA A 46 -16.47 17.60 -2.36
CA ALA A 46 -15.12 17.07 -2.24
C ALA A 46 -15.10 15.60 -2.64
N LYS A 47 -13.97 15.14 -3.17
CA LYS A 47 -13.78 13.74 -3.56
C LYS A 47 -12.38 13.27 -3.20
N ALA A 48 -12.32 12.08 -2.61
CA ALA A 48 -11.10 11.31 -2.45
C ALA A 48 -10.72 10.66 -3.78
N LEU A 49 -9.49 10.89 -4.24
CA LEU A 49 -8.83 10.13 -5.30
C LEU A 49 -7.78 9.21 -4.66
N SER A 50 -7.11 8.38 -5.46
CA SER A 50 -6.13 7.40 -4.94
C SER A 50 -4.90 8.03 -4.30
N ASP A 51 -4.57 9.27 -4.64
CA ASP A 51 -3.33 9.98 -4.29
C ASP A 51 -3.55 11.40 -3.74
N MET A 52 -4.78 11.91 -3.81
CA MET A 52 -5.10 13.29 -3.41
C MET A 52 -6.57 13.44 -3.01
N VAL A 53 -6.88 14.57 -2.39
CA VAL A 53 -8.25 15.01 -2.12
C VAL A 53 -8.51 16.31 -2.86
N ILE A 54 -9.61 16.37 -3.60
CA ILE A 54 -10.05 17.59 -4.30
C ILE A 54 -11.25 18.16 -3.58
N VAL A 55 -11.24 19.46 -3.32
CA VAL A 55 -12.32 20.22 -2.68
C VAL A 55 -12.70 21.39 -3.57
N ALA A 56 -14.00 21.58 -3.81
CA ALA A 56 -14.56 22.74 -4.48
C ALA A 56 -15.32 23.61 -3.47
N GLN A 57 -14.97 24.89 -3.44
CA GLN A 57 -15.66 25.93 -2.69
C GLN A 57 -16.30 26.92 -3.67
N SER A 58 -17.57 27.20 -3.48
CA SER A 58 -18.34 28.18 -4.27
C SER A 58 -18.81 29.35 -3.42
N GLU A 59 -19.30 30.42 -4.05
CA GLU A 59 -19.78 31.60 -3.30
C GLU A 59 -21.11 31.35 -2.56
N SER A 60 -21.96 30.46 -3.07
CA SER A 60 -23.30 30.18 -2.54
C SER A 60 -23.25 29.45 -1.19
N SER A 61 -23.79 30.07 -0.14
CA SER A 61 -23.91 29.46 1.20
C SER A 61 -25.19 28.64 1.41
N SER A 62 -26.09 28.64 0.43
CA SER A 62 -27.36 27.91 0.49
C SER A 62 -27.68 27.40 -0.91
N TRP A 63 -27.45 26.12 -1.12
CA TRP A 63 -27.70 25.42 -2.37
C TRP A 63 -28.68 24.27 -2.12
N GLU A 64 -29.69 24.14 -2.99
CA GLU A 64 -30.66 23.06 -2.88
C GLU A 64 -30.01 21.72 -3.25
N SER A 65 -29.96 20.79 -2.30
CA SER A 65 -29.47 19.45 -2.55
C SER A 65 -30.50 18.58 -3.28
N TYR A 66 -30.04 17.42 -3.74
CA TYR A 66 -30.90 16.38 -4.30
C TYR A 66 -31.77 15.67 -3.26
N LEU A 67 -31.53 15.91 -1.96
CA LEU A 67 -32.28 15.30 -0.87
C LEU A 67 -33.36 16.23 -0.35
N GLN A 68 -34.50 15.66 -0.01
CA GLN A 68 -35.65 16.39 0.51
C GLN A 68 -36.09 15.80 1.86
N CYS A 69 -36.52 16.67 2.77
CA CYS A 69 -37.14 16.32 4.04
C CYS A 69 -38.49 17.05 4.12
N ASN A 70 -39.58 16.31 4.33
CA ASN A 70 -40.94 16.85 4.39
C ASN A 70 -41.32 17.73 3.18
N GLY A 71 -40.86 17.36 1.98
CA GLY A 71 -41.11 18.11 0.75
C GLY A 71 -40.26 19.36 0.55
N GLN A 72 -39.28 19.62 1.43
CA GLN A 72 -38.32 20.72 1.31
C GLN A 72 -36.91 20.19 1.05
N SER A 73 -36.20 20.78 0.08
CA SER A 73 -34.81 20.42 -0.22
C SER A 73 -33.89 20.78 0.95
N LEU A 74 -32.99 19.85 1.30
CA LEU A 74 -31.95 20.14 2.28
C LEU A 74 -30.95 21.14 1.67
N LEU A 75 -30.63 22.19 2.43
CA LEU A 75 -29.72 23.24 1.99
C LEU A 75 -28.27 22.86 2.34
N LEU A 76 -27.41 22.92 1.33
CA LEU A 76 -25.98 22.71 1.44
C LEU A 76 -25.25 24.05 1.44
N ASP A 77 -24.29 24.20 2.35
CA ASP A 77 -23.36 25.32 2.34
C ASP A 77 -22.18 24.98 1.40
N LEU A 78 -22.14 25.59 0.21
CA LEU A 78 -21.00 25.42 -0.72
C LEU A 78 -19.86 26.40 -0.43
N ARG A 79 -20.11 27.42 0.42
CA ARG A 79 -19.11 28.42 0.83
C ARG A 79 -18.17 27.86 1.89
N ARG A 80 -18.61 26.88 2.68
CA ARG A 80 -17.79 26.22 3.70
C ARG A 80 -17.77 24.69 3.51
N PRO A 81 -17.03 24.16 2.53
CA PRO A 81 -16.97 22.74 2.22
C PRO A 81 -16.15 21.92 3.22
N ILE A 82 -15.98 22.37 4.47
CA ILE A 82 -15.15 21.73 5.50
C ILE A 82 -15.66 20.30 5.77
N LYS A 83 -16.97 20.14 5.87
CA LYS A 83 -17.59 18.84 6.13
C LYS A 83 -17.28 17.83 5.03
N ALA A 84 -17.43 18.24 3.77
CA ALA A 84 -17.11 17.40 2.62
C ALA A 84 -15.61 17.10 2.54
N ALA A 85 -14.76 18.10 2.81
CA ALA A 85 -13.30 17.93 2.82
C ALA A 85 -12.85 16.92 3.88
N VAL A 86 -13.40 16.99 5.11
CA VAL A 86 -13.09 16.04 6.19
C VAL A 86 -13.57 14.64 5.84
N ALA A 87 -14.78 14.49 5.26
CA ALA A 87 -15.28 13.20 4.82
C ALA A 87 -14.38 12.56 3.74
N ALA A 88 -14.02 13.34 2.71
CA ALA A 88 -13.14 12.88 1.63
C ALA A 88 -11.72 12.57 2.12
N ALA A 89 -11.16 13.37 3.03
CA ALA A 89 -9.86 13.07 3.64
C ALA A 89 -9.89 11.77 4.46
N ALA A 90 -10.98 11.53 5.20
CA ALA A 90 -11.16 10.30 5.97
C ALA A 90 -11.43 9.07 5.10
N GLU A 91 -12.15 9.22 3.97
CA GLU A 91 -12.30 8.20 2.92
C GLU A 91 -10.92 7.84 2.34
N HIS A 92 -10.09 8.83 2.00
CA HIS A 92 -8.74 8.61 1.48
C HIS A 92 -7.81 7.96 2.51
N LEU A 93 -7.84 8.42 3.77
CA LEU A 93 -6.96 7.94 4.84
C LEU A 93 -7.15 6.47 5.20
N ALA A 94 -8.41 6.04 5.28
CA ALA A 94 -8.74 4.76 5.90
C ALA A 94 -9.90 4.03 5.23
N GLY A 95 -10.39 4.49 4.09
CA GLY A 95 -11.55 3.91 3.43
C GLY A 95 -12.83 4.06 4.26
N LEU A 96 -12.96 5.12 5.07
CA LEU A 96 -14.21 5.38 5.77
C LEU A 96 -15.33 5.69 4.76
N LEU A 97 -16.38 4.88 4.80
CA LEU A 97 -17.55 5.05 3.95
C LEU A 97 -18.60 5.96 4.60
N PRO A 98 -19.43 6.65 3.78
CA PRO A 98 -20.61 7.35 4.26
C PRO A 98 -21.51 6.46 5.12
N LEU A 99 -22.06 7.02 6.21
CA LEU A 99 -22.82 6.26 7.20
C LEU A 99 -24.13 5.66 6.66
N HIS A 100 -24.66 6.19 5.56
CA HIS A 100 -25.85 5.63 4.92
C HIS A 100 -25.54 4.41 4.04
N LEU A 101 -24.28 4.12 3.71
CA LEU A 101 -23.95 2.95 2.91
C LEU A 101 -23.75 1.75 3.83
N VAL A 102 -24.65 0.77 3.72
CA VAL A 102 -24.65 -0.43 4.57
C VAL A 102 -24.66 -1.68 3.70
N TYR A 103 -23.93 -2.73 4.10
CA TYR A 103 -23.98 -4.02 3.41
C TYR A 103 -25.21 -4.82 3.83
N SER A 104 -26.04 -5.23 2.87
CA SER A 104 -27.18 -6.09 3.10
C SER A 104 -26.82 -7.55 2.84
N HIS A 105 -26.77 -8.37 3.89
CA HIS A 105 -26.55 -9.81 3.74
C HIS A 105 -27.65 -10.51 2.93
N ALA A 106 -28.90 -10.05 3.05
CA ALA A 106 -30.02 -10.66 2.34
C ALA A 106 -29.96 -10.43 0.81
N HIS A 107 -29.35 -9.33 0.38
CA HIS A 107 -29.24 -8.95 -1.04
C HIS A 107 -27.82 -9.05 -1.58
N GLU A 108 -26.86 -9.49 -0.75
CA GLU A 108 -25.43 -9.57 -1.04
C GLU A 108 -24.84 -8.31 -1.71
N THR A 109 -25.39 -7.15 -1.37
CA THR A 109 -25.10 -5.87 -2.03
C THR A 109 -25.09 -4.71 -1.04
N ALA A 110 -24.41 -3.63 -1.40
CA ALA A 110 -24.46 -2.38 -0.66
C ALA A 110 -25.79 -1.67 -0.94
N ILE A 111 -26.47 -1.26 0.13
CA ILE A 111 -27.74 -0.52 0.08
C ILE A 111 -27.61 0.82 0.81
N GLU A 112 -28.50 1.74 0.50
CA GLU A 112 -28.61 3.02 1.20
C GLU A 112 -29.61 2.90 2.37
N ASP A 113 -29.12 3.07 3.60
CA ASP A 113 -29.90 3.19 4.82
C ASP A 113 -29.64 4.54 5.48
N TRP A 114 -30.49 5.51 5.16
CA TRP A 114 -30.36 6.89 5.64
C TRP A 114 -30.60 7.06 7.15
N ILE A 115 -31.13 6.04 7.85
CA ILE A 115 -31.36 6.08 9.31
C ILE A 115 -30.05 6.32 10.06
N TRP A 116 -28.93 5.80 9.55
CA TRP A 116 -27.61 5.94 10.17
C TRP A 116 -26.89 7.23 9.78
N SER A 117 -27.43 7.99 8.85
CA SER A 117 -26.87 9.26 8.40
C SER A 117 -27.30 10.42 9.31
N VAL A 118 -27.08 10.30 10.62
CA VAL A 118 -27.49 11.24 11.66
C VAL A 118 -26.31 11.67 12.57
N GLY A 119 -26.53 12.68 13.41
CA GLY A 119 -25.55 13.13 14.42
C GLY A 119 -24.44 14.03 13.88
N CYS A 120 -23.56 14.52 14.76
CA CYS A 120 -22.50 15.47 14.42
C CYS A 120 -21.28 14.78 13.78
N SER A 121 -21.43 14.27 12.56
CA SER A 121 -20.40 13.54 11.81
C SER A 121 -20.25 14.05 10.38
N PRO A 122 -19.04 14.12 9.81
CA PRO A 122 -18.84 14.58 8.44
C PRO A 122 -19.55 13.70 7.39
N PHE A 123 -19.84 12.46 7.74
CA PHE A 123 -20.51 11.48 6.88
C PHE A 123 -22.05 11.47 7.02
N SER A 124 -22.61 12.24 7.95
CA SER A 124 -24.05 12.39 8.11
C SER A 124 -24.55 13.48 7.18
N ILE A 125 -25.32 13.16 6.14
CA ILE A 125 -25.87 14.16 5.22
C ILE A 125 -26.95 15.05 5.86
N THR A 126 -27.64 14.56 6.88
CA THR A 126 -28.78 15.24 7.51
C THR A 126 -28.37 16.25 8.59
N SER A 127 -27.11 16.25 9.02
CA SER A 127 -26.58 17.20 9.99
C SER A 127 -25.59 18.16 9.34
N GLN A 128 -25.27 19.27 10.02
CA GLN A 128 -24.23 20.20 9.58
C GLN A 128 -22.88 19.96 10.28
N GLY A 129 -22.77 18.93 11.14
CA GLY A 129 -21.56 18.65 11.90
C GLY A 129 -20.45 18.02 11.04
N TRP A 130 -19.19 18.26 11.41
CA TRP A 130 -18.01 17.69 10.76
C TRP A 130 -17.01 17.09 11.76
N ARG A 131 -17.45 16.76 12.97
CA ARG A 131 -16.58 16.16 14.00
C ARG A 131 -16.43 14.66 13.76
N ILE A 132 -15.19 14.19 13.78
CA ILE A 132 -14.92 12.75 13.77
C ILE A 132 -15.22 12.18 15.16
N SER A 133 -16.03 11.13 15.20
CA SER A 133 -16.35 10.41 16.44
C SER A 133 -15.21 9.47 16.86
N GLN A 134 -15.16 9.09 18.14
CA GLN A 134 -14.20 8.09 18.61
C GLN A 134 -14.34 6.75 17.86
N PHE A 135 -15.57 6.33 17.54
CA PHE A 135 -15.81 5.14 16.74
C PHE A 135 -15.14 5.21 15.35
N GLN A 136 -15.19 6.38 14.71
CA GLN A 136 -14.53 6.60 13.42
C GLN A 136 -13.01 6.64 13.54
N LEU A 137 -12.47 7.23 14.61
CA LEU A 137 -11.03 7.19 14.89
C LEU A 137 -10.55 5.76 15.13
N ASP A 138 -11.29 4.97 15.90
CA ASP A 138 -10.98 3.57 16.15
C ASP A 138 -11.02 2.76 14.86
N THR A 139 -12.01 3.01 14.00
CA THR A 139 -12.12 2.36 12.69
C THR A 139 -10.95 2.72 11.79
N ILE A 140 -10.56 4.01 11.74
CA ILE A 140 -9.38 4.47 11.00
C ILE A 140 -8.13 3.73 11.48
N ALA A 141 -7.92 3.70 12.79
CA ALA A 141 -6.73 3.07 13.37
C ALA A 141 -6.71 1.55 13.14
N ARG A 142 -7.86 0.87 13.28
CA ARG A 142 -7.99 -0.57 12.96
C ARG A 142 -7.65 -0.87 11.51
N ASN A 143 -8.17 -0.09 10.56
CA ASN A 143 -7.89 -0.29 9.13
C ASN A 143 -6.39 -0.16 8.84
N TYR A 144 -5.73 0.83 9.46
CA TYR A 144 -4.29 1.02 9.30
C TYR A 144 -3.46 -0.12 9.94
N ILE A 145 -3.85 -0.60 11.12
CA ILE A 145 -3.22 -1.73 11.79
C ILE A 145 -3.37 -3.02 10.96
N ILE A 146 -4.58 -3.33 10.50
CA ILE A 146 -4.85 -4.54 9.71
C ILE A 146 -4.07 -4.51 8.41
N THR A 147 -4.11 -3.39 7.68
CA THR A 147 -3.36 -3.23 6.43
C THR A 147 -1.85 -3.41 6.67
N SER A 148 -1.32 -2.79 7.73
CA SER A 148 0.10 -2.90 8.08
C SER A 148 0.53 -4.32 8.43
N LEU A 149 -0.33 -5.06 9.16
CA LEU A 149 -0.10 -6.46 9.51
C LEU A 149 -0.13 -7.34 8.26
N GLU A 150 -1.15 -7.19 7.42
CA GLU A 150 -1.31 -7.97 6.19
C GLU A 150 -0.10 -7.78 5.25
N GLU A 151 0.29 -6.53 5.00
CA GLU A 151 1.47 -6.23 4.18
C GLU A 151 2.76 -6.83 4.76
N SER A 152 2.91 -6.81 6.10
CA SER A 152 4.08 -7.40 6.76
C SER A 152 4.09 -8.94 6.63
N VAL A 153 2.93 -9.58 6.76
CA VAL A 153 2.77 -11.03 6.60
C VAL A 153 3.07 -11.43 5.16
N GLN A 154 2.54 -10.70 4.19
CA GLN A 154 2.83 -10.92 2.77
C GLN A 154 4.32 -10.79 2.47
N LEU A 155 4.98 -9.75 2.97
CA LEU A 155 6.41 -9.53 2.76
C LEU A 155 7.26 -10.64 3.38
N VAL A 156 6.94 -11.06 4.61
CA VAL A 156 7.64 -12.18 5.28
C VAL A 156 7.39 -13.48 4.54
N ASN A 157 6.16 -13.78 4.14
CA ASN A 157 5.83 -14.99 3.38
C ASN A 157 6.57 -15.04 2.04
N LEU A 158 6.63 -13.92 1.30
CA LEU A 158 7.40 -13.82 0.07
C LEU A 158 8.90 -14.08 0.31
N ALA A 159 9.46 -13.54 1.39
CA ALA A 159 10.85 -13.81 1.76
C ALA A 159 11.07 -15.28 2.12
N VAL A 160 10.20 -15.89 2.93
CA VAL A 160 10.26 -17.32 3.27
C VAL A 160 10.13 -18.18 2.01
N HIS A 161 9.22 -17.87 1.09
CA HIS A 161 9.09 -18.58 -0.18
C HIS A 161 10.37 -18.53 -1.02
N ARG A 162 11.05 -17.39 -1.07
CA ARG A 162 12.36 -17.28 -1.73
C ARG A 162 13.41 -18.15 -1.04
N LEU A 163 13.44 -18.15 0.29
CA LEU A 163 14.38 -18.97 1.04
C LEU A 163 14.15 -20.48 0.80
N VAL A 164 12.89 -20.91 0.75
CA VAL A 164 12.52 -22.31 0.45
C VAL A 164 12.89 -22.71 -0.97
N SER A 165 12.86 -21.77 -1.92
CA SER A 165 13.26 -22.05 -3.31
C SER A 165 14.77 -22.29 -3.50
N GLU A 166 15.60 -21.83 -2.56
CA GLU A 166 17.04 -22.08 -2.60
C GLU A 166 17.39 -23.46 -2.04
N GLN A 167 17.90 -24.34 -2.91
CA GLN A 167 18.39 -25.64 -2.48
C GLN A 167 19.75 -25.50 -1.79
N THR A 168 19.89 -26.11 -0.61
CA THR A 168 21.18 -26.18 0.08
C THR A 168 21.94 -27.43 -0.35
N THR A 169 23.25 -27.26 -0.60
CA THR A 169 24.20 -28.35 -0.85
C THR A 169 25.11 -28.51 0.37
N GLN A 170 25.85 -29.61 0.47
CA GLN A 170 26.75 -29.87 1.60
C GLN A 170 27.76 -28.72 1.88
N LYS A 171 28.18 -27.99 0.85
CA LYS A 171 29.10 -26.84 0.97
C LYS A 171 28.37 -25.55 1.41
N SER A 172 27.18 -25.30 0.87
CA SER A 172 26.40 -24.11 1.21
C SER A 172 25.69 -24.23 2.57
N PHE A 173 25.41 -25.46 3.02
CA PHE A 173 24.82 -25.73 4.33
C PHE A 173 25.66 -25.20 5.51
N LYS A 174 26.99 -25.35 5.47
CA LYS A 174 27.86 -24.78 6.52
C LYS A 174 27.77 -23.25 6.60
N HIS A 175 27.64 -22.58 5.46
CA HIS A 175 27.49 -21.13 5.39
C HIS A 175 26.11 -20.72 5.90
N PHE A 176 25.06 -21.42 5.47
CA PHE A 176 23.70 -21.21 5.95
C PHE A 176 23.59 -21.36 7.47
N GLN A 177 24.21 -22.39 8.06
CA GLN A 177 24.18 -22.63 9.51
C GLN A 177 24.73 -21.45 10.32
N SER A 178 25.70 -20.70 9.78
CA SER A 178 26.21 -19.48 10.43
C SER A 178 25.23 -18.30 10.39
N LEU A 179 24.35 -18.26 9.38
CA LEU A 179 23.37 -17.20 9.14
C LEU A 179 22.00 -17.51 9.76
N GLU A 180 21.70 -18.79 10.00
CA GLU A 180 20.43 -19.29 10.52
C GLU A 180 20.00 -18.59 11.81
N ARG A 181 20.93 -18.42 12.76
CA ARG A 181 20.62 -17.80 14.06
C ARG A 181 20.09 -16.36 13.89
N ASP A 182 20.69 -15.58 12.99
CA ASP A 182 20.27 -14.20 12.75
C ASP A 182 18.92 -14.15 12.02
N LEU A 183 18.70 -15.04 11.04
CA LEU A 183 17.42 -15.19 10.36
C LEU A 183 16.29 -15.52 11.33
N VAL A 184 16.50 -16.51 12.21
CA VAL A 184 15.52 -16.91 13.22
C VAL A 184 15.26 -15.80 14.22
N ASN A 185 16.30 -15.07 14.66
CA ASN A 185 16.13 -13.93 15.57
C ASN A 185 15.29 -12.82 14.93
N LYS A 186 15.57 -12.45 13.67
CA LYS A 186 14.80 -11.43 12.94
C LYS A 186 13.36 -11.88 12.69
N TYR A 187 13.15 -13.15 12.35
CA TYR A 187 11.80 -13.72 12.21
C TYR A 187 11.03 -13.67 13.54
N ASN A 188 11.66 -14.09 14.65
CA ASN A 188 11.05 -14.07 15.98
C ASN A 188 10.70 -12.64 16.44
N LEU A 189 11.50 -11.65 16.07
CA LEU A 189 11.19 -10.24 16.32
C LEU A 189 9.89 -9.82 15.61
N VAL A 190 9.75 -10.15 14.33
CA VAL A 190 8.54 -9.84 13.55
C VAL A 190 7.31 -10.53 14.13
N VAL A 191 7.39 -11.84 14.41
CA VAL A 191 6.30 -12.60 15.03
C VAL A 191 5.96 -12.07 16.43
N GLY A 192 6.96 -11.65 17.21
CA GLY A 192 6.77 -11.00 18.50
C GLY A 192 6.00 -9.69 18.38
N LEU A 193 6.30 -8.88 17.36
CA LEU A 193 5.57 -7.65 17.07
C LEU A 193 4.12 -7.92 16.63
N TRP A 194 3.88 -8.91 15.77
CA TRP A 194 2.51 -9.32 15.40
C TRP A 194 1.67 -9.65 16.62
N LYS A 195 2.20 -10.49 17.53
CA LYS A 195 1.52 -10.88 18.77
C LYS A 195 1.24 -9.66 19.65
N ARG A 196 2.24 -8.81 19.85
CA ARG A 196 2.10 -7.60 20.70
C ARG A 196 1.07 -6.63 20.14
N ILE A 197 1.09 -6.38 18.84
CA ILE A 197 0.12 -5.50 18.16
C ILE A 197 -1.29 -6.10 18.27
N ALA A 198 -1.44 -7.41 18.07
CA ALA A 198 -2.73 -8.09 18.23
C ALA A 198 -3.28 -7.98 19.66
N THR A 199 -2.43 -8.18 20.69
CA THR A 199 -2.84 -8.03 22.11
C THR A 199 -3.28 -6.60 22.42
N ILE A 200 -2.48 -5.60 22.07
CA ILE A 200 -2.80 -4.19 22.33
C ILE A 200 -4.05 -3.75 21.57
N SER A 201 -4.24 -4.24 20.33
CA SER A 201 -5.45 -3.99 19.55
C SER A 201 -6.68 -4.64 20.18
N GLY A 202 -6.52 -5.83 20.78
CA GLY A 202 -7.56 -6.51 21.54
C GLY A 202 -7.99 -5.75 22.81
N GLU A 203 -7.07 -5.00 23.43
CA GLU A 203 -7.35 -4.08 24.54
C GLU A 203 -7.99 -2.75 24.09
N LEU A 204 -8.32 -2.60 22.80
CA LEU A 204 -8.85 -1.38 22.18
C LEU A 204 -7.88 -0.17 22.25
N ARG A 205 -6.60 -0.40 22.51
CA ARG A 205 -5.58 0.66 22.62
C ARG A 205 -4.93 0.96 21.27
N TYR A 206 -5.74 1.37 20.29
CA TYR A 206 -5.30 1.50 18.90
C TYR A 206 -4.14 2.48 18.69
N VAL A 207 -4.09 3.58 19.44
CA VAL A 207 -3.01 4.56 19.35
C VAL A 207 -1.66 3.92 19.72
N ASP A 208 -1.63 3.10 20.76
CA ASP A 208 -0.43 2.40 21.19
C ASP A 208 -0.02 1.32 20.19
N ALA A 209 -0.99 0.61 19.60
CA ALA A 209 -0.74 -0.35 18.54
C ALA A 209 -0.18 0.34 17.27
N CYS A 210 -0.73 1.49 16.87
CA CYS A 210 -0.28 2.27 15.72
C CYS A 210 1.20 2.69 15.84
N ARG A 211 1.66 3.03 17.05
CA ARG A 211 3.07 3.39 17.30
C ARG A 211 4.04 2.25 17.02
N LEU A 212 3.61 0.99 17.13
CA LEU A 212 4.44 -0.18 16.84
C LEU A 212 4.52 -0.52 15.35
N LEU A 213 3.65 0.06 14.50
CA LEU A 213 3.57 -0.28 13.08
C LEU A 213 4.83 0.12 12.31
N TYR A 214 5.46 1.24 12.68
CA TYR A 214 6.76 1.63 12.12
C TYR A 214 7.84 0.59 12.41
N THR A 215 7.93 0.15 13.68
CA THR A 215 8.89 -0.89 14.09
C THR A 215 8.60 -2.23 13.41
N LEU A 216 7.32 -2.55 13.17
CA LEU A 216 6.93 -3.74 12.42
C LEU A 216 7.38 -3.68 10.96
N ASP A 217 7.17 -2.57 10.27
CA ASP A 217 7.60 -2.39 8.88
C ASP A 217 9.12 -2.52 8.75
N ASP A 218 9.87 -1.83 9.63
CA ASP A 218 11.33 -1.91 9.67
C ASP A 218 11.83 -3.33 9.95
N ALA A 219 11.28 -4.01 10.96
CA ALA A 219 11.64 -5.39 11.28
C ALA A 219 11.34 -6.36 10.12
N SER A 220 10.21 -6.17 9.44
CA SER A 220 9.79 -7.01 8.31
C SER A 220 10.72 -6.82 7.11
N ARG A 221 11.05 -5.56 6.77
CA ARG A 221 12.05 -5.22 5.73
C ARG A 221 13.43 -5.76 6.08
N SER A 222 13.85 -5.63 7.34
CA SER A 222 15.13 -6.15 7.83
C SER A 222 15.22 -7.67 7.67
N PHE A 223 14.13 -8.40 7.96
CA PHE A 223 14.06 -9.83 7.72
C PHE A 223 14.18 -10.18 6.22
N ALA A 224 13.40 -9.51 5.36
CA ALA A 224 13.47 -9.76 3.91
C ALA A 224 14.84 -9.41 3.32
N GLN A 225 15.49 -8.35 3.81
CA GLN A 225 16.85 -8.01 3.42
C GLN A 225 17.83 -9.10 3.86
N GLN A 226 17.73 -9.60 5.08
CA GLN A 226 18.58 -10.69 5.57
C GLN A 226 18.41 -11.95 4.71
N VAL A 227 17.18 -12.30 4.33
CA VAL A 227 16.91 -13.39 3.39
C VAL A 227 17.59 -13.13 2.05
N ASN A 228 17.41 -11.96 1.44
CA ASN A 228 18.05 -11.64 0.16
C ASN A 228 19.58 -11.72 0.25
N THR A 229 20.19 -11.26 1.35
CA THR A 229 21.64 -11.40 1.56
C THR A 229 22.08 -12.85 1.73
N THR A 230 21.28 -13.67 2.40
CA THR A 230 21.55 -15.11 2.55
C THR A 230 21.50 -15.79 1.19
N ILE A 231 20.48 -15.52 0.40
CA ILE A 231 20.33 -16.04 -0.97
C ILE A 231 21.50 -15.59 -1.84
N ALA A 232 21.93 -14.33 -1.77
CA ALA A 232 23.07 -13.82 -2.54
C ALA A 232 24.40 -14.54 -2.20
N VAL A 233 24.54 -15.08 -0.99
CA VAL A 233 25.69 -15.92 -0.61
C VAL A 233 25.53 -17.35 -1.13
N LEU A 234 24.32 -17.92 -1.08
CA LEU A 234 24.06 -19.31 -1.46
C LEU A 234 23.99 -19.52 -2.98
N HIS A 235 23.41 -18.58 -3.71
CA HIS A 235 23.09 -18.70 -5.14
C HIS A 235 24.33 -18.83 -6.05
N PRO A 236 25.44 -18.07 -5.87
CA PRO A 236 26.66 -18.27 -6.65
C PRO A 236 27.35 -19.61 -6.36
N ILE A 237 27.25 -20.12 -5.12
CA ILE A 237 27.80 -21.43 -4.73
C ILE A 237 27.07 -22.55 -5.48
N ASN A 238 25.77 -22.37 -5.75
CA ASN A 238 24.98 -23.29 -6.57
C ASN A 238 25.28 -23.14 -8.07
N CYS A 239 25.34 -21.91 -8.61
CA CYS A 239 25.52 -21.65 -10.04
C CYS A 239 26.93 -21.97 -10.59
N THR A 240 27.96 -21.96 -9.75
CA THR A 240 29.34 -22.26 -10.18
C THR A 240 29.57 -23.74 -10.50
N LYS A 241 28.60 -24.62 -10.22
CA LYS A 241 28.78 -26.07 -10.34
C LYS A 241 28.35 -26.67 -11.69
N ASP A 242 27.61 -25.94 -12.53
CA ASP A 242 27.04 -26.50 -13.77
C ASP A 242 27.68 -26.01 -15.08
N ARG A 243 28.76 -25.23 -15.03
CA ARG A 243 29.53 -24.93 -16.25
C ARG A 243 30.74 -25.84 -16.37
N LYS A 244 30.49 -27.13 -16.59
CA LYS A 244 31.40 -27.90 -17.45
C LYS A 244 31.19 -27.37 -18.86
N VAL A 245 31.94 -26.34 -19.22
CA VAL A 245 32.11 -26.03 -20.64
C VAL A 245 32.97 -27.17 -21.15
N ASP A 246 32.34 -28.21 -21.70
CA ASP A 246 33.04 -29.17 -22.55
C ASP A 246 33.47 -28.38 -23.78
N VAL A 247 34.65 -27.78 -23.68
CA VAL A 247 35.33 -27.23 -24.84
C VAL A 247 35.77 -28.47 -25.61
N GLU A 248 34.96 -28.88 -26.59
CA GLU A 248 35.42 -29.77 -27.66
C GLU A 248 36.56 -29.04 -28.37
N PHE A 249 37.79 -29.26 -27.89
CA PHE A 249 38.98 -28.89 -28.62
C PHE A 249 39.03 -29.81 -29.84
N ASP A 250 38.57 -29.30 -30.98
CA ASP A 250 38.69 -30.00 -32.26
C ASP A 250 40.18 -30.05 -32.65
N VAL A 251 40.83 -31.13 -32.22
CA VAL A 251 42.28 -31.41 -32.36
C VAL A 251 42.71 -31.45 -33.84
N THR A 252 41.76 -31.47 -34.78
CA THR A 252 41.99 -31.46 -36.23
C THR A 252 42.40 -30.09 -36.77
N THR A 253 42.14 -29.00 -36.06
CA THR A 253 42.51 -27.64 -36.50
C THR A 253 43.97 -27.27 -36.22
N ILE A 254 44.59 -27.91 -35.20
CA ILE A 254 45.99 -27.71 -34.83
C ILE A 254 46.97 -28.05 -35.98
N PRO A 255 46.86 -29.22 -36.65
CA PRO A 255 47.75 -29.53 -37.78
C PRO A 255 47.50 -28.61 -38.99
N ALA A 256 46.27 -28.15 -39.22
CA ALA A 256 45.97 -27.22 -40.31
C ALA A 256 46.67 -25.86 -40.14
N PHE A 257 46.69 -25.33 -38.91
CA PHE A 257 47.44 -24.11 -38.59
C PHE A 257 48.95 -24.29 -38.76
N LEU A 258 49.51 -25.44 -38.35
CA LEU A 258 50.93 -25.74 -38.54
C LEU A 258 51.32 -25.85 -40.02
N VAL A 259 50.48 -26.45 -40.85
CA VAL A 259 50.71 -26.55 -42.30
C VAL A 259 50.69 -25.16 -42.95
N VAL A 260 49.72 -24.32 -42.61
CA VAL A 260 49.65 -22.94 -43.13
C VAL A 260 50.87 -22.12 -42.71
N LEU A 261 51.33 -22.27 -41.47
CA LEU A 261 52.52 -21.56 -40.95
C LEU A 261 53.80 -22.05 -41.63
N LEU A 262 53.90 -23.34 -41.93
CA LEU A 262 55.04 -23.93 -42.64
C LEU A 262 55.08 -23.52 -44.12
N ILE A 263 53.91 -23.43 -44.76
CA ILE A 263 53.79 -22.88 -46.12
C ILE A 263 54.17 -21.40 -46.14
N LEU A 264 53.67 -20.60 -45.18
CA LEU A 264 54.03 -19.19 -45.07
C LEU A 264 55.52 -18.98 -44.81
N TRP A 265 56.17 -19.87 -44.03
CA TRP A 265 57.61 -19.83 -43.78
C TRP A 265 58.44 -20.20 -45.02
N LEU A 266 57.92 -21.07 -45.90
CA LEU A 266 58.59 -21.41 -47.16
C LEU A 266 58.42 -20.35 -48.25
N VAL A 267 57.41 -19.47 -48.13
CA VAL A 267 57.09 -18.42 -49.11
C VAL A 267 57.71 -17.06 -48.75
N LEU A 268 58.15 -16.87 -47.50
CA LEU A 268 58.86 -15.68 -47.02
C LEU A 268 60.39 -15.87 -47.08
#